data_AF-A0AAF0CN59-F1
#
_entry.id   AF-A0AAF0CN59-F1
#
_cell.length_a   1.000
_cell.length_b   1.000
_cell.length_c   1.000
_cell.angle_alpha   90.00
_cell.angle_beta   90.00
_cell.angle_gamma   90.00
#
_symmetry.space_group_name_H-M   'P 1'
#
loop_
_entity.id
_entity.type
_entity.pdbx_description
1 polymer ?
#
loop_
_entity_poly.entity_id
_entity_poly.type
_entity_poly.pdbx_seq_one_letter_code
_entity_poly.pdbx_strand_id
1 'polypeptide(L)'
;MNLSKCAVLLLSLSAMASVSPAQISISGELDTETYTYRAYSSAYGDTFSQSEISENLLGYFSYQFSSAGETTVAITWSAPEGQVFVVNAPADWNTALINLSYSGGSSATSSGWFRESTITPVFTDLTGSFNSVGSSINLTGPSVADNTAYFNFSAYGRMDPGTSISFTSVSLTAVVASSYTGNFSNVPVNSFKLSASTSAYSDLADPGTWASLAAAPTSAVPEPSTYAALLGGMAFMVTMGRRRRRN
;
A
#
# COMPACT_ATOMS: atom_id res chain seq x y z
N MET A 1 -20.33 -3.51 23.03
CA MET A 1 -21.05 -3.83 21.78
C MET A 1 -20.44 -2.97 20.69
N ASN A 2 -19.57 -3.56 19.86
CA ASN A 2 -18.84 -2.84 18.82
C ASN A 2 -19.76 -2.58 17.63
N LEU A 3 -19.82 -1.31 17.22
CA LEU A 3 -20.51 -0.84 16.02
C LEU A 3 -19.69 -1.24 14.80
N SER A 4 -20.28 -2.08 13.97
CA SER A 4 -19.77 -2.50 12.67
C SER A 4 -19.70 -1.27 11.73
N LYS A 5 -18.51 -0.96 11.21
CA LYS A 5 -18.32 0.02 10.14
C LYS A 5 -18.84 -0.60 8.82
N CYS A 6 -20.09 -0.31 8.45
CA CYS A 6 -20.56 -0.53 7.09
C CYS A 6 -20.09 0.62 6.20
N ALA A 7 -19.14 0.38 5.31
CA ALA A 7 -18.85 1.29 4.21
C ALA A 7 -20.05 1.25 3.22
N VAL A 8 -20.82 2.33 3.16
CA VAL A 8 -21.87 2.53 2.16
C VAL A 8 -21.26 3.33 1.01
N LEU A 9 -21.09 2.70 -0.15
CA LEU A 9 -20.70 3.37 -1.39
C LEU A 9 -21.95 4.03 -2.00
N LEU A 10 -22.12 5.35 -1.79
CA LEU A 10 -23.21 6.13 -2.39
C LEU A 10 -22.71 6.83 -3.66
N LEU A 11 -23.21 6.39 -4.83
CA LEU A 11 -23.05 7.07 -6.12
C LEU A 11 -24.29 7.91 -6.39
N SER A 12 -24.15 9.24 -6.46
CA SER A 12 -25.19 10.16 -6.96
C SER A 12 -24.65 10.95 -8.16
N LEU A 13 -25.36 10.90 -9.28
CA LEU A 13 -24.97 11.48 -10.57
C LEU A 13 -25.94 12.60 -10.96
N SER A 14 -25.44 13.79 -11.36
CA SER A 14 -26.12 14.74 -12.26
C SER A 14 -25.22 15.86 -12.79
N ALA A 15 -25.36 16.10 -14.11
CA ALA A 15 -25.01 17.26 -14.95
C ALA A 15 -23.59 17.39 -15.54
N MET A 16 -23.58 17.57 -16.88
CA MET A 16 -22.43 17.57 -17.80
C MET A 16 -21.42 18.68 -17.53
N ALA A 17 -20.17 18.28 -17.32
CA ALA A 17 -18.96 19.08 -17.44
C ALA A 17 -17.92 18.21 -18.18
N SER A 18 -16.92 18.83 -18.81
CA SER A 18 -15.78 18.16 -19.49
C SER A 18 -15.50 16.79 -18.88
N VAL A 19 -15.74 15.72 -19.65
CA VAL A 19 -15.68 14.35 -19.15
C VAL A 19 -14.22 14.06 -18.83
N SER A 20 -13.79 14.43 -17.63
CA SER A 20 -12.67 13.81 -16.96
C SER A 20 -12.92 12.32 -17.10
N PRO A 21 -11.94 11.53 -17.60
CA PRO A 21 -12.10 10.09 -17.64
C PRO A 21 -12.59 9.61 -16.28
N ALA A 22 -13.58 8.72 -16.29
CA ALA A 22 -14.13 8.18 -15.05
C ALA A 22 -12.97 7.60 -14.24
N GLN A 23 -12.81 8.07 -13.00
CA GLN A 23 -11.80 7.55 -12.09
C GLN A 23 -12.45 6.60 -11.10
N ILE A 24 -11.93 5.38 -11.02
CA ILE A 24 -12.26 4.44 -9.96
C ILE A 24 -11.13 4.53 -8.92
N SER A 25 -11.46 4.92 -7.70
CA SER A 25 -10.52 4.93 -6.58
C SER A 25 -10.94 3.92 -5.53
N ILE A 26 -10.03 3.02 -5.17
CA ILE A 26 -10.20 2.02 -4.11
C ILE A 26 -9.16 2.30 -3.04
N SER A 27 -9.61 2.56 -1.81
CA SER A 27 -8.73 2.80 -0.66
C SER A 27 -9.10 1.88 0.50
N GLY A 28 -8.08 1.39 1.20
CA GLY A 28 -8.24 0.63 2.44
C GLY A 28 -7.17 1.04 3.46
N GLU A 29 -7.49 0.83 4.73
CA GLU A 29 -6.63 1.12 5.88
C GLU A 29 -6.25 -0.23 6.50
N LEU A 30 -4.96 -0.57 6.46
CA LEU A 30 -4.47 -1.85 6.96
C LEU A 30 -4.34 -1.80 8.49
N ASP A 31 -4.87 -2.79 9.23
CA ASP A 31 -4.94 -2.72 10.70
C ASP A 31 -4.58 -4.03 11.43
N THR A 32 -4.55 -5.16 10.72
CA THR A 32 -4.37 -6.48 11.33
C THR A 32 -3.00 -7.06 10.96
N GLU A 33 -2.16 -7.30 11.96
CA GLU A 33 -0.87 -7.95 11.77
C GLU A 33 -0.95 -9.45 11.99
N THR A 34 -0.36 -10.21 11.07
CA THR A 34 -0.19 -11.66 11.19
C THR A 34 1.25 -12.04 10.88
N TYR A 35 1.78 -12.97 11.66
CA TYR A 35 3.14 -13.48 11.50
C TYR A 35 3.12 -14.98 11.23
N THR A 36 3.92 -15.43 10.27
CA THR A 36 4.09 -16.85 9.97
C THR A 36 5.54 -17.14 9.62
N TYR A 37 6.16 -18.02 10.41
CA TYR A 37 7.47 -18.59 10.14
C TYR A 37 7.33 -20.05 9.67
N ARG A 38 8.07 -20.42 8.62
CA ARG A 38 8.11 -21.79 8.11
C ARG A 38 9.54 -22.17 7.73
N ALA A 39 10.11 -23.11 8.46
CA ALA A 39 11.34 -23.78 8.06
C ALA A 39 11.00 -25.03 7.24
N TYR A 40 11.60 -25.17 6.06
CA TYR A 40 11.43 -26.35 5.22
C TYR A 40 12.73 -27.14 5.14
N SER A 41 12.70 -28.42 5.50
CA SER A 41 13.80 -29.35 5.21
C SER A 41 13.70 -29.83 3.76
N SER A 42 13.88 -28.94 2.79
CA SER A 42 13.99 -29.35 1.38
C SER A 42 15.46 -29.60 1.02
N ALA A 43 15.72 -30.25 -0.13
CA ALA A 43 17.09 -30.47 -0.63
C ALA A 43 17.90 -29.17 -0.84
N TYR A 44 17.24 -28.00 -0.79
CA TYR A 44 17.84 -26.68 -0.93
C TYR A 44 18.00 -25.93 0.41
N GLY A 45 17.49 -26.48 1.53
CA GLY A 45 17.69 -25.90 2.87
C GLY A 45 17.01 -24.54 3.09
N ASP A 46 15.95 -24.23 2.34
CA ASP A 46 15.34 -22.91 2.37
C ASP A 46 14.50 -22.66 3.63
N THR A 47 14.82 -21.59 4.35
CA THR A 47 13.99 -21.03 5.43
C THR A 47 13.15 -19.87 4.91
N PHE A 48 11.89 -19.77 5.33
CA PHE A 48 10.96 -18.71 4.90
C PHE A 48 10.28 -18.03 6.10
N SER A 49 10.24 -16.70 6.09
CA SER A 49 9.46 -15.90 7.04
C SER A 49 8.54 -14.93 6.29
N GLN A 50 7.29 -14.83 6.76
CA GLN A 50 6.30 -13.90 6.24
C GLN A 50 5.64 -13.11 7.38
N SER A 51 5.63 -11.78 7.23
CA SER A 51 4.82 -10.85 8.02
C SER A 51 3.76 -10.25 7.11
N GLU A 52 2.51 -10.18 7.54
CA GLU A 52 1.41 -9.63 6.76
C GLU A 52 0.63 -8.61 7.60
N ILE A 53 0.34 -7.46 6.99
CA ILE A 53 -0.54 -6.42 7.51
C ILE A 53 -1.73 -6.35 6.54
N SER A 54 -2.91 -6.73 7.00
CA SER A 54 -4.09 -6.84 6.15
C SER A 54 -5.29 -6.10 6.73
N GLU A 55 -6.25 -5.81 5.87
CA GLU A 55 -7.60 -5.43 6.27
C GLU A 55 -8.52 -6.59 5.89
N ASN A 56 -9.47 -6.94 6.75
CA ASN A 56 -10.53 -7.87 6.38
C ASN A 56 -11.61 -7.13 5.58
N LEU A 57 -11.24 -6.70 4.38
CA LEU A 57 -12.09 -5.96 3.46
C LEU A 57 -13.09 -6.92 2.83
N LEU A 58 -14.22 -7.13 3.51
CA LEU A 58 -15.35 -7.89 3.00
C LEU A 58 -16.19 -6.98 2.11
N GLY A 59 -16.27 -7.28 0.81
CA GLY A 59 -17.00 -6.44 -0.13
C GLY A 59 -17.12 -7.06 -1.51
N TYR A 60 -17.71 -6.31 -2.43
CA TYR A 60 -17.88 -6.70 -3.83
C TYR A 60 -17.41 -5.58 -4.76
N PHE A 61 -16.81 -5.96 -5.88
CA PHE A 61 -16.42 -5.07 -6.96
C PHE A 61 -17.39 -5.21 -8.15
N SER A 62 -17.93 -4.08 -8.58
CA SER A 62 -18.84 -3.98 -9.73
C SER A 62 -18.45 -2.78 -10.59
N TYR A 63 -18.18 -3.00 -11.88
CA TYR A 63 -17.90 -1.92 -12.83
C TYR A 63 -18.14 -2.35 -14.28
N GLN A 64 -18.69 -1.45 -15.11
CA GLN A 64 -19.02 -1.71 -16.52
C GLN A 64 -18.01 -1.00 -17.43
N PHE A 65 -16.87 -1.63 -17.74
CA PHE A 65 -15.84 -1.03 -18.61
C PHE A 65 -16.31 -0.86 -20.05
N SER A 66 -17.12 -1.79 -20.56
CA SER A 66 -17.61 -1.79 -21.96
C SER A 66 -18.33 -0.51 -22.40
N SER A 67 -18.90 0.26 -21.47
CA SER A 67 -19.62 1.50 -21.74
C SER A 67 -18.92 2.75 -21.21
N ALA A 68 -17.81 2.61 -20.48
CA ALA A 68 -17.16 3.71 -19.78
C ALA A 68 -16.14 4.48 -20.64
N GLY A 69 -15.66 3.88 -21.74
CA GLY A 69 -14.53 4.41 -22.49
C GLY A 69 -13.21 4.20 -21.73
N GLU A 70 -12.22 5.04 -22.02
CA GLU A 70 -10.95 5.03 -21.29
C GLU A 70 -11.19 5.41 -19.81
N THR A 71 -10.71 4.57 -18.90
CA THR A 71 -10.99 4.68 -17.46
C THR A 71 -9.68 4.64 -16.69
N THR A 72 -9.50 5.55 -15.73
CA THR A 72 -8.36 5.49 -14.81
C THR A 72 -8.76 4.73 -13.54
N VAL A 73 -7.97 3.73 -13.16
CA VAL A 73 -8.16 2.97 -11.92
C VAL A 73 -6.99 3.25 -11.00
N ALA A 74 -7.29 3.66 -9.77
CA ALA A 74 -6.33 3.93 -8.71
C ALA A 74 -6.63 3.07 -7.49
N ILE A 75 -5.60 2.46 -6.91
CA ILE A 75 -5.69 1.72 -5.65
C ILE A 75 -4.66 2.25 -4.69
N THR A 76 -5.09 2.57 -3.47
CA THR A 76 -4.24 3.15 -2.44
C THR A 76 -4.32 2.33 -1.16
N TRP A 77 -3.17 1.84 -0.71
CA TRP A 77 -2.98 1.27 0.62
C TRP A 77 -2.46 2.36 1.54
N SER A 78 -3.13 2.58 2.68
CA SER A 78 -2.72 3.57 3.67
C SER A 78 -2.57 2.94 5.04
N ALA A 79 -1.60 3.43 5.81
CA ALA A 79 -1.51 3.14 7.23
C ALA A 79 -2.63 3.90 7.97
N PRO A 80 -3.05 3.44 9.15
CA PRO A 80 -3.96 4.17 10.01
C PRO A 80 -3.44 5.57 10.35
N GLU A 81 -4.36 6.46 10.71
CA GLU A 81 -4.00 7.81 11.14
C GLU A 81 -2.97 7.77 12.30
N GLY A 82 -1.87 8.52 12.13
CA GLY A 82 -0.77 8.56 13.10
C GLY A 82 0.15 7.34 13.07
N GLN A 83 0.04 6.45 12.07
CA GLN A 83 0.91 5.30 11.87
C GLN A 83 1.66 5.35 10.54
N VAL A 84 2.71 4.54 10.44
CA VAL A 84 3.49 4.29 9.23
C VAL A 84 3.72 2.80 9.07
N PHE A 85 3.80 2.33 7.82
CA PHE A 85 4.35 1.02 7.54
C PHE A 85 5.85 1.04 7.77
N VAL A 86 6.38 0.06 8.51
CA VAL A 86 7.81 -0.11 8.72
C VAL A 86 8.20 -1.52 8.32
N VAL A 87 9.24 -1.63 7.49
CA VAL A 87 9.80 -2.91 7.08
C VAL A 87 11.30 -2.89 7.33
N ASN A 88 11.78 -3.82 8.15
CA ASN A 88 13.17 -3.97 8.53
C ASN A 88 13.69 -5.29 7.95
N ALA A 89 14.30 -5.26 6.78
CA ALA A 89 14.79 -6.47 6.14
C ALA A 89 15.84 -7.16 7.04
N PRO A 90 15.68 -8.46 7.36
CA PRO A 90 16.66 -9.17 8.17
C PRO A 90 18.04 -9.20 7.48
N ALA A 91 19.12 -8.91 8.22
CA ALA A 91 20.46 -8.70 7.66
C ALA A 91 21.11 -9.96 7.09
N ASP A 92 20.96 -11.09 7.77
CA ASP A 92 21.64 -12.34 7.40
C ASP A 92 20.88 -13.17 6.36
N TRP A 93 19.78 -12.64 5.83
CA TRP A 93 18.91 -13.32 4.89
C TRP A 93 19.28 -13.02 3.45
N ASN A 94 18.88 -13.88 2.50
CA ASN A 94 19.30 -13.73 1.09
C ASN A 94 18.39 -12.79 0.30
N THR A 95 17.10 -12.77 0.63
CA THR A 95 16.11 -11.96 -0.09
C THR A 95 15.18 -11.28 0.89
N ALA A 96 14.78 -10.05 0.59
CA ALA A 96 13.67 -9.37 1.27
C ALA A 96 12.75 -8.76 0.21
N LEU A 97 11.48 -9.15 0.24
CA LEU A 97 10.48 -8.75 -0.72
C LEU A 97 9.23 -8.29 0.02
N ILE A 98 8.74 -7.10 -0.32
CA ILE A 98 7.39 -6.68 0.03
C ILE A 98 6.46 -6.87 -1.17
N ASN A 99 5.22 -7.28 -0.89
CA ASN A 99 4.15 -7.44 -1.85
C ASN A 99 2.89 -6.76 -1.30
N LEU A 100 2.32 -5.85 -2.07
CA LEU A 100 0.98 -5.33 -1.83
C LEU A 100 0.04 -5.98 -2.82
N SER A 101 -1.14 -6.38 -2.36
CA SER A 101 -2.14 -6.99 -3.21
C SER A 101 -3.56 -6.58 -2.85
N TYR A 102 -4.35 -6.36 -3.90
CA TYR A 102 -5.79 -6.25 -3.85
C TYR A 102 -6.35 -7.19 -4.91
N SER A 103 -7.15 -8.16 -4.49
CA SER A 103 -7.67 -9.17 -5.41
C SER A 103 -9.05 -9.66 -5.02
N GLY A 104 -9.79 -10.14 -6.00
CA GLY A 104 -11.14 -10.65 -5.84
C GLY A 104 -11.56 -11.56 -6.99
N GLY A 105 -12.62 -12.31 -6.74
CA GLY A 105 -13.17 -13.29 -7.66
C GLY A 105 -12.40 -14.61 -7.70
N SER A 106 -12.76 -15.47 -8.64
CA SER A 106 -12.12 -16.78 -8.84
C SER A 106 -11.33 -16.76 -10.16
N SER A 107 -10.14 -17.35 -10.17
CA SER A 107 -9.28 -17.37 -11.35
C SER A 107 -10.02 -17.98 -12.54
N ALA A 108 -10.33 -17.16 -13.55
CA ALA A 108 -10.97 -17.63 -14.77
C ALA A 108 -9.91 -18.15 -15.74
N THR A 109 -10.11 -19.37 -16.25
CA THR A 109 -9.37 -19.90 -17.40
C THR A 109 -10.02 -19.39 -18.69
N SER A 110 -9.96 -18.10 -19.02
CA SER A 110 -10.49 -17.61 -20.32
C SER A 110 -9.91 -16.29 -20.81
N SER A 111 -9.93 -16.15 -22.14
CA SER A 111 -9.58 -15.01 -22.99
C SER A 111 -10.21 -13.67 -22.57
N GLY A 112 -9.49 -12.56 -22.79
CA GLY A 112 -9.97 -11.20 -22.55
C GLY A 112 -9.23 -10.49 -21.40
N TRP A 113 -7.91 -10.58 -21.38
CA TRP A 113 -7.09 -10.05 -20.29
C TRP A 113 -6.71 -8.61 -20.60
N PHE A 114 -7.03 -7.71 -19.68
CA PHE A 114 -6.26 -6.49 -19.54
C PHE A 114 -5.13 -6.78 -18.56
N ARG A 115 -3.90 -6.73 -19.05
CA ARG A 115 -2.71 -6.83 -18.22
C ARG A 115 -1.82 -5.64 -18.48
N GLU A 116 -1.59 -4.87 -17.45
CA GLU A 116 -0.60 -3.80 -17.46
C GLU A 116 0.43 -4.11 -16.38
N SER A 117 1.70 -4.19 -16.75
CA SER A 117 2.79 -4.58 -15.84
C SER A 117 3.88 -3.52 -15.72
N THR A 118 3.64 -2.31 -16.25
CA THR A 118 4.59 -1.20 -16.22
C THR A 118 4.16 -0.04 -15.34
N ILE A 119 3.17 -0.26 -14.45
CA ILE A 119 2.71 0.79 -13.53
C ILE A 119 3.78 1.05 -12.49
N THR A 120 4.07 2.32 -12.23
CA THR A 120 5.01 2.72 -11.18
C THR A 120 4.23 2.94 -9.89
N PRO A 121 4.49 2.18 -8.81
CA PRO A 121 3.91 2.48 -7.50
C PRO A 121 4.44 3.82 -6.98
N VAL A 122 3.54 4.64 -6.46
CA VAL A 122 3.86 5.93 -5.85
C VAL A 122 3.75 5.79 -4.34
N PHE A 123 4.88 5.90 -3.64
CA PHE A 123 4.94 5.85 -2.18
C PHE A 123 4.94 7.26 -1.60
N THR A 124 4.15 7.47 -0.55
CA THR A 124 4.11 8.74 0.20
C THR A 124 4.97 8.64 1.44
N ASP A 125 5.74 9.69 1.71
CA ASP A 125 6.69 9.79 2.84
C ASP A 125 7.66 8.61 2.94
N LEU A 126 8.10 8.08 1.79
CA LEU A 126 9.04 6.98 1.74
C LEU A 126 10.38 7.38 2.36
N THR A 127 10.83 6.61 3.35
CA THR A 127 12.20 6.61 3.84
C THR A 127 12.89 5.31 3.43
N GLY A 128 14.22 5.36 3.20
CA GLY A 128 14.99 4.26 2.63
C GLY A 128 14.84 4.15 1.11
N SER A 129 15.13 2.97 0.55
CA SER A 129 15.07 2.73 -0.89
C SER A 129 14.78 1.28 -1.24
N PHE A 130 14.13 1.08 -2.39
CA PHE A 130 14.01 -0.23 -3.03
C PHE A 130 15.13 -0.43 -4.05
N ASN A 131 15.62 -1.66 -4.16
CA ASN A 131 16.54 -2.06 -5.23
C ASN A 131 15.83 -2.14 -6.58
N SER A 132 14.59 -2.64 -6.54
CA SER A 132 13.69 -2.66 -7.68
C SER A 132 12.26 -2.67 -7.20
N VAL A 133 11.40 -2.03 -7.98
CA VAL A 133 9.96 -2.06 -7.81
C VAL A 133 9.32 -2.60 -9.07
N GLY A 134 8.19 -3.27 -8.92
CA GLY A 134 7.35 -3.65 -10.03
C GLY A 134 5.91 -3.69 -9.60
N SER A 135 5.02 -3.83 -10.57
CA SER A 135 3.60 -3.93 -10.31
C SER A 135 2.90 -4.66 -11.43
N SER A 136 1.67 -5.07 -11.19
CA SER A 136 0.78 -5.51 -12.24
C SER A 136 -0.66 -5.24 -11.91
N ILE A 137 -1.44 -4.98 -12.94
CA ILE A 137 -2.90 -5.01 -12.90
C ILE A 137 -3.33 -6.06 -13.89
N ASN A 138 -4.16 -6.97 -13.41
CA ASN A 138 -4.76 -8.03 -14.19
C ASN A 138 -6.27 -7.93 -14.00
N LEU A 139 -6.99 -7.64 -15.08
CA LEU A 139 -8.45 -7.65 -15.12
C LEU A 139 -8.90 -8.71 -16.11
N THR A 140 -9.64 -9.68 -15.61
CA THR A 140 -10.26 -10.73 -16.40
C THR A 140 -11.77 -10.63 -16.21
N GLY A 141 -12.45 -10.19 -17.27
CA GLY A 141 -13.90 -10.15 -17.29
C GLY A 141 -14.49 -11.57 -17.29
N PRO A 142 -15.78 -11.72 -16.96
CA PRO A 142 -16.45 -13.00 -16.89
C PRO A 142 -16.37 -13.72 -18.23
N SER A 143 -15.90 -14.97 -18.19
CA SER A 143 -16.11 -15.90 -19.29
C SER A 143 -17.60 -16.16 -19.45
N VAL A 144 -18.08 -16.22 -20.70
CA VAL A 144 -19.47 -16.59 -21.01
C VAL A 144 -19.83 -17.97 -20.46
N ALA A 145 -18.82 -18.85 -20.30
CA ALA A 145 -19.03 -20.21 -19.81
C ALA A 145 -19.21 -20.30 -18.28
N ASP A 146 -18.46 -19.51 -17.52
CA ASP A 146 -18.31 -19.74 -16.07
C ASP A 146 -18.77 -18.56 -15.21
N ASN A 147 -19.08 -17.41 -15.81
CA ASN A 147 -19.41 -16.16 -15.11
C ASN A 147 -18.39 -15.78 -14.02
N THR A 148 -17.14 -16.25 -14.16
CA THR A 148 -16.05 -16.00 -13.22
C THR A 148 -15.26 -14.79 -13.68
N ALA A 149 -15.30 -13.72 -12.90
CA ALA A 149 -14.45 -12.56 -13.08
C ALA A 149 -13.33 -12.59 -12.05
N TYR A 150 -12.16 -12.09 -12.44
CA TYR A 150 -10.99 -11.99 -11.58
C TYR A 150 -10.35 -10.63 -11.75
N PHE A 151 -10.01 -10.00 -10.64
CA PHE A 151 -9.14 -8.83 -10.66
C PHE A 151 -8.00 -9.03 -9.68
N ASN A 152 -6.84 -8.54 -10.06
CA ASN A 152 -5.67 -8.50 -9.21
C ASN A 152 -4.84 -7.28 -9.52
N PHE A 153 -4.59 -6.52 -8.47
CA PHE A 153 -3.69 -5.38 -8.47
C PHE A 153 -2.59 -5.74 -7.49
N SER A 154 -1.35 -5.67 -7.94
CA SER A 154 -0.21 -6.00 -7.12
C SER A 154 0.93 -5.01 -7.34
N ALA A 155 1.63 -4.68 -6.27
CA ALA A 155 2.93 -4.04 -6.30
C ALA A 155 3.92 -4.90 -5.54
N TYR A 156 5.18 -4.86 -5.92
CA TYR A 156 6.24 -5.44 -5.13
C TYR A 156 7.46 -4.52 -5.09
N GLY A 157 8.24 -4.66 -4.03
CA GLY A 157 9.51 -3.97 -3.82
C GLY A 157 10.54 -4.93 -3.28
N ARG A 158 11.70 -5.00 -3.93
CA ARG A 158 12.87 -5.74 -3.42
C ARG A 158 13.74 -4.83 -2.60
N MET A 159 14.20 -5.32 -1.47
CA MET A 159 15.09 -4.62 -0.54
C MET A 159 16.40 -5.38 -0.39
N ASP A 160 17.47 -4.66 -0.11
CA ASP A 160 18.70 -5.27 0.38
C ASP A 160 18.48 -5.80 1.80
N PRO A 161 18.95 -7.02 2.13
CA PRO A 161 19.01 -7.51 3.50
C PRO A 161 19.67 -6.49 4.44
N GLY A 162 19.12 -6.31 5.63
CA GLY A 162 19.65 -5.40 6.65
C GLY A 162 19.26 -3.93 6.48
N THR A 163 18.47 -3.61 5.46
CA THR A 163 17.95 -2.25 5.23
C THR A 163 16.54 -2.07 5.77
N SER A 164 16.18 -0.81 6.04
CA SER A 164 14.85 -0.44 6.51
C SER A 164 14.19 0.53 5.55
N ILE A 165 12.88 0.43 5.44
CA ILE A 165 12.02 1.42 4.78
C ILE A 165 10.84 1.77 5.67
N SER A 166 10.27 2.95 5.45
CA SER A 166 8.95 3.29 5.98
C SER A 166 8.16 4.13 4.99
N PHE A 167 6.83 4.05 5.01
CA PHE A 167 5.97 4.91 4.20
C PHE A 167 4.56 5.01 4.81
N THR A 168 3.83 6.08 4.50
CA THR A 168 2.46 6.30 4.99
C THR A 168 1.40 5.69 4.07
N SER A 169 1.64 5.73 2.76
CA SER A 169 0.76 5.10 1.78
C SER A 169 1.51 4.70 0.52
N VAL A 170 0.90 3.84 -0.28
CA VAL A 170 1.33 3.53 -1.64
C VAL A 170 0.12 3.47 -2.56
N SER A 171 0.25 4.07 -3.73
CA SER A 171 -0.78 4.11 -4.75
C SER A 171 -0.31 3.47 -6.06
N LEU A 172 -1.20 2.70 -6.68
CA LEU A 172 -1.07 2.19 -8.04
C LEU A 172 -2.14 2.82 -8.91
N THR A 173 -1.74 3.44 -10.02
CA THR A 173 -2.65 4.08 -10.96
C THR A 173 -2.42 3.54 -12.36
N ALA A 174 -3.48 3.13 -13.04
CA ALA A 174 -3.42 2.67 -14.42
C ALA A 174 -4.58 3.17 -15.25
N VAL A 175 -4.33 3.28 -16.55
CA VAL A 175 -5.33 3.63 -17.54
C VAL A 175 -5.79 2.35 -18.23
N VAL A 176 -7.04 1.97 -17.99
CA VAL A 176 -7.71 0.88 -18.69
C VAL A 176 -8.21 1.42 -20.03
N ALA A 177 -7.63 0.92 -21.12
CA ALA A 177 -7.94 1.37 -22.47
C ALA A 177 -9.42 1.11 -22.83
N SER A 178 -10.00 1.97 -23.67
CA SER A 178 -11.39 1.87 -24.12
C SER A 178 -11.70 0.59 -24.92
N SER A 179 -10.68 -0.13 -25.37
CA SER A 179 -10.81 -1.43 -26.05
C SER A 179 -11.12 -2.59 -25.10
N TYR A 180 -10.90 -2.40 -23.78
CA TYR A 180 -11.24 -3.41 -22.79
C TYR A 180 -12.74 -3.40 -22.51
N THR A 181 -13.39 -4.55 -22.70
CA THR A 181 -14.85 -4.69 -22.60
C THR A 181 -15.30 -5.59 -21.45
N GLY A 182 -14.38 -6.04 -20.59
CA GLY A 182 -14.72 -6.91 -19.45
C GLY A 182 -15.54 -6.16 -18.41
N ASN A 183 -16.70 -6.67 -18.04
CA ASN A 183 -17.58 -6.06 -17.03
C ASN A 183 -17.57 -6.88 -15.74
N PHE A 184 -17.50 -6.22 -14.59
CA PHE A 184 -17.52 -6.83 -13.28
C PHE A 184 -18.88 -6.59 -12.63
N SER A 185 -19.48 -7.63 -12.08
CA SER A 185 -20.75 -7.55 -11.37
C SER A 185 -20.71 -8.42 -10.13
N ASN A 186 -20.78 -7.78 -8.96
CA ASN A 186 -20.79 -8.41 -7.63
C ASN A 186 -19.65 -9.42 -7.43
N VAL A 187 -18.42 -9.05 -7.79
CA VAL A 187 -17.25 -9.91 -7.65
C VAL A 187 -16.70 -9.77 -6.22
N PRO A 188 -16.66 -10.84 -5.40
CA PRO A 188 -16.23 -10.73 -4.01
C PRO A 188 -14.76 -10.30 -3.93
N VAL A 189 -14.46 -9.36 -3.05
CA VAL A 189 -13.10 -9.00 -2.66
C VAL A 189 -12.55 -10.11 -1.76
N ASN A 190 -11.41 -10.69 -2.13
CA ASN A 190 -10.78 -11.77 -1.39
C ASN A 190 -9.66 -11.26 -0.47
N SER A 191 -8.97 -10.19 -0.88
CA SER A 191 -7.82 -9.68 -0.12
C SER A 191 -7.55 -8.21 -0.42
N PHE A 192 -7.13 -7.48 0.62
CA PHE A 192 -6.50 -6.18 0.56
C PHE A 192 -5.39 -6.17 1.62
N LYS A 193 -4.12 -6.30 1.19
CA LYS A 193 -3.03 -6.56 2.13
C LYS A 193 -1.65 -6.09 1.67
N LEU A 194 -0.79 -5.87 2.65
CA LEU A 194 0.67 -5.76 2.53
C LEU A 194 1.29 -7.00 3.17
N SER A 195 2.23 -7.64 2.48
CA SER A 195 3.00 -8.75 3.03
C SER A 195 4.48 -8.56 2.76
N ALA A 196 5.31 -8.99 3.68
CA ALA A 196 6.76 -9.01 3.56
C ALA A 196 7.23 -10.44 3.70
N SER A 197 8.06 -10.90 2.76
CA SER A 197 8.57 -12.26 2.69
C SER A 197 10.08 -12.27 2.50
N THR A 198 10.76 -13.17 3.19
CA THR A 198 12.21 -13.33 3.12
C THR A 198 12.58 -14.81 3.04
N SER A 199 13.68 -15.12 2.35
CA SER A 199 14.20 -16.48 2.23
C SER A 199 15.72 -16.55 2.50
N ALA A 200 16.17 -17.68 3.03
CA ALA A 200 17.59 -17.99 3.27
C ALA A 200 17.91 -19.44 2.85
N TYR A 201 19.10 -19.68 2.29
CA TYR A 201 19.59 -21.00 1.83
C TYR A 201 20.15 -21.87 2.96
N SER A 202 19.92 -21.47 4.20
CA SER A 202 20.41 -22.13 5.40
C SER A 202 19.34 -22.07 6.50
N ASP A 203 19.50 -22.93 7.50
CA ASP A 203 18.70 -22.93 8.73
C ASP A 203 19.05 -21.69 9.58
N LEU A 204 18.63 -20.51 9.13
CA LEU A 204 18.71 -19.29 9.92
C LEU A 204 17.66 -19.30 11.02
N ALA A 205 17.95 -18.58 12.10
CA ALA A 205 16.96 -18.35 13.14
C ALA A 205 15.76 -17.56 12.59
N ASP A 206 14.59 -17.83 13.18
CA ASP A 206 13.39 -17.05 12.97
C ASP A 206 13.67 -15.55 13.21
N PRO A 207 13.47 -14.66 12.21
CA PRO A 207 13.79 -13.24 12.35
C PRO A 207 12.71 -12.48 13.15
N GLY A 208 11.62 -13.15 13.54
CA GLY A 208 10.44 -12.55 14.16
C GLY A 208 9.65 -11.69 13.17
N THR A 209 8.74 -10.87 13.70
CA THR A 209 8.02 -9.87 12.91
C THR A 209 8.97 -8.79 12.44
N TRP A 210 9.05 -8.60 11.12
CA TRP A 210 9.96 -7.63 10.50
C TRP A 210 9.26 -6.67 9.52
N ALA A 211 7.95 -6.83 9.35
CA ALA A 211 7.07 -5.80 8.80
C ALA A 211 5.90 -5.56 9.76
N SER A 212 5.61 -4.29 10.04
CA SER A 212 4.63 -3.88 11.05
C SER A 212 4.11 -2.46 10.80
N LEU A 213 3.06 -2.10 11.51
CA LEU A 213 2.59 -0.74 11.73
C LEU A 213 3.30 -0.16 12.96
N ALA A 214 3.93 1.00 12.79
CA ALA A 214 4.54 1.74 13.88
C ALA A 214 3.88 3.11 14.02
N ALA A 215 3.95 3.70 15.21
CA ALA A 215 3.59 5.11 15.38
C ALA A 215 4.45 5.98 14.46
N ALA A 216 3.81 6.88 13.73
CA ALA A 216 4.51 7.84 12.89
C ALA A 216 5.48 8.65 13.75
N PRO A 217 6.71 8.93 13.27
CA PRO A 217 7.61 9.81 13.99
C PRO A 217 6.90 11.15 14.14
N THR A 218 6.68 11.57 15.39
CA THR A 218 6.14 12.90 15.64
C THR A 218 7.17 13.87 15.10
N SER A 219 6.79 14.60 14.04
CA SER A 219 7.53 15.79 13.65
C SER A 219 7.61 16.63 14.91
N ALA A 220 8.82 16.82 15.45
CA ALA A 220 9.04 17.61 16.64
C ALA A 220 8.77 19.07 16.28
N VAL A 221 7.49 19.40 16.08
CA VAL A 221 6.99 20.76 16.17
C VAL A 221 7.34 21.16 17.60
N PRO A 222 8.31 22.07 17.79
CA PRO A 222 8.65 22.51 19.12
C PRO A 222 7.37 22.97 19.80
N GLU A 223 7.14 22.57 21.06
CA GLU A 223 5.95 23.05 21.74
C GLU A 223 5.89 24.59 21.69
N PRO A 224 4.70 25.21 21.77
CA PRO A 224 4.58 26.67 21.81
C PRO A 224 5.49 27.32 22.87
N SER A 225 5.75 26.62 23.98
CA SER A 225 6.71 26.98 25.03
C SER A 225 8.16 27.07 24.51
N THR A 226 8.55 26.18 23.60
CA THR A 226 9.86 26.18 22.94
C THR A 226 9.99 27.36 22.00
N TYR A 227 8.94 27.69 21.23
CA TYR A 227 8.91 28.93 20.44
C TYR A 227 9.02 30.17 21.32
N ALA A 228 8.30 30.21 22.45
CA ALA A 228 8.36 31.31 23.40
C ALA A 228 9.77 31.48 24.02
N ALA A 229 10.45 30.37 24.36
CA ALA A 229 11.82 30.39 24.86
C ALA A 229 12.81 30.89 23.80
N LEU A 230 12.65 30.45 22.54
CA LEU A 230 13.50 30.85 21.43
C LEU A 230 13.34 32.35 21.09
N LEU A 231 12.09 32.81 21.04
CA LEU A 231 11.77 34.24 20.86
C LEU A 231 12.23 35.09 22.05
N GLY A 232 12.05 34.60 23.28
CA GLY A 232 12.51 35.25 24.51
C GLY A 232 14.04 35.37 24.57
N GLY A 233 14.76 34.32 24.18
CA GLY A 233 16.22 34.32 24.08
C GLY A 233 16.73 35.33 23.05
N MET A 234 16.09 35.43 21.88
CA MET A 234 16.43 36.43 20.87
C MET A 234 16.17 37.85 21.35
N ALA A 235 15.03 38.12 22.00
CA ALA A 235 14.73 39.43 22.57
C ALA A 235 15.77 39.84 23.63
N PHE A 236 16.18 38.89 24.49
CA PHE A 236 17.21 39.12 25.49
C PHE A 236 18.58 39.47 24.86
N MET A 237 18.99 38.74 23.82
CA MET A 237 20.23 39.01 23.08
C MET A 237 20.23 40.40 22.44
N VAL A 238 19.10 40.83 21.86
CA VAL A 238 18.94 42.17 21.27
C VAL A 238 19.05 43.28 22.33
N THR A 239 18.44 43.09 23.49
CA THR A 239 18.51 44.09 24.58
C THR A 239 19.93 44.21 25.15
N MET A 240 20.64 43.10 25.33
CA MET A 240 22.05 43.11 25.72
C MET A 240 22.95 43.81 24.69
N GLY A 241 22.74 43.52 23.39
CA GLY A 241 23.48 44.17 22.30
C GLY A 241 23.29 45.68 22.27
N ARG A 242 22.07 46.17 22.53
CA ARG A 242 21.79 47.62 22.63
C ARG A 242 22.44 48.27 23.85
N ARG A 243 22.50 47.58 24.99
CA ARG A 243 23.12 48.12 26.22
C ARG A 243 24.64 48.26 26.07
N ARG A 244 25.30 47.31 25.40
CA ARG A 244 26.75 47.38 25.12
C ARG A 244 27.15 48.51 24.16
N ARG A 245 26.25 49.00 23.31
CA ARG A 245 26.54 50.12 22.38
C ARG A 245 26.37 51.51 22.99
N ARG A 246 25.81 51.61 24.19
CA ARG A 246 25.54 52.89 24.88
C ARG A 246 26.58 53.25 25.94
N ASN A 247 27.48 52.33 26.26
CA ASN A 247 28.65 52.57 27.10
C ASN A 247 29.88 52.57 26.20
#